data_AF-A0A966MK26-F1
#
_entry.id   AF-A0A966MK26-F1
#
_cell.length_a   1.000
_cell.length_b   1.000
_cell.length_c   1.000
_cell.angle_alpha   90.00
_cell.angle_beta   90.00
_cell.angle_gamma   90.00
#
_symmetry.space_group_name_H-M   'P 1'
#
loop_
_entity.id
_entity.type
_entity.pdbx_description
1 polymer ?
#
loop_
_entity_poly.entity_id
_entity_poly.type
_entity_poly.pdbx_seq_one_letter_code
_entity_poly.pdbx_strand_id
1 'polypeptide(L)'
;MKNNKFYYVFFCLLLSIYLPIQYLDAKEIVEPDRQSSNQLGKTDFDRMADHEIRENIQSLRTLMIKLYKRNPSELKKSTSDDAEKMVNWVFNGNHN
;
A
#
# COMPACT_ATOMS: atom_id res chain seq x y z
N MET A 1 -15.82 20.37 39.98
CA MET A 1 -15.04 19.20 39.51
C MET A 1 -15.98 18.08 39.04
N LYS A 2 -16.78 18.30 37.99
CA LYS A 2 -17.81 17.33 37.52
C LYS A 2 -17.81 17.12 35.99
N ASN A 3 -16.83 17.68 35.28
CA ASN A 3 -16.83 17.78 33.82
C ASN A 3 -16.04 16.64 33.16
N ASN A 4 -15.15 15.96 33.90
CA ASN A 4 -14.30 14.88 33.38
C ASN A 4 -15.08 13.61 33.01
N LYS A 5 -16.26 13.40 33.64
CA LYS A 5 -17.14 12.26 33.33
C LYS A 5 -17.82 12.42 31.97
N PHE A 6 -18.05 13.66 31.54
CA PHE A 6 -18.69 13.95 30.25
C PHE A 6 -17.75 13.65 29.09
N TYR A 7 -16.46 13.97 29.23
CA TYR A 7 -15.43 13.63 28.25
C TYR A 7 -15.24 12.12 28.09
N TYR A 8 -15.31 11.35 29.18
CA TYR A 8 -15.24 9.88 29.13
C TYR A 8 -16.40 9.27 28.34
N VAL A 9 -17.61 9.78 28.54
CA VAL A 9 -18.80 9.29 27.80
C VAL A 9 -18.69 9.64 26.32
N PHE A 10 -18.23 10.86 26.00
CA PHE A 10 -18.00 11.28 24.61
C PHE A 10 -16.91 10.44 23.93
N PHE A 11 -15.83 10.11 24.66
CA PHE A 11 -14.77 9.24 24.18
C PHE A 11 -15.25 7.79 23.93
N CYS A 12 -16.10 7.25 24.81
CA CYS A 12 -16.69 5.92 24.62
C CYS A 12 -17.64 5.86 23.41
N LEU A 13 -18.39 6.93 23.12
CA LEU A 13 -19.28 7.00 21.95
C LEU A 13 -18.52 7.07 20.62
N LEU A 14 -17.33 7.68 20.61
CA LEU A 14 -16.46 7.68 19.42
C LEU A 14 -15.84 6.30 19.15
N LEU A 15 -15.62 5.49 20.19
CA LEU A 15 -15.03 4.15 20.07
C LEU A 15 -16.03 3.13 19.49
N SER A 16 -17.33 3.29 19.74
CA SER A 16 -18.37 2.34 19.30
C SER A 16 -18.69 2.37 17.80
N ILE A 17 -18.14 3.33 17.05
CA ILE A 17 -18.35 3.45 15.59
C ILE A 17 -17.40 2.53 14.79
N TYR A 18 -16.37 1.96 15.43
CA TYR A 18 -15.34 1.15 14.76
C TYR A 18 -15.61 -0.37 14.70
N LEU A 19 -16.83 -0.84 14.97
CA LEU A 19 -17.19 -2.24 14.74
C LEU A 19 -17.97 -2.36 13.43
N PRO A 20 -17.32 -2.67 12.29
CA PRO A 20 -18.07 -3.04 11.10
C PRO A 20 -18.80 -4.37 11.36
N ILE A 21 -20.10 -4.28 11.17
CA ILE A 21 -21.06 -5.36 11.07
C ILE A 21 -20.60 -6.34 9.99
N GLN A 22 -20.18 -7.53 10.38
CA GLN A 22 -20.17 -8.71 9.52
C GLN A 22 -20.47 -9.90 10.41
N TYR A 23 -21.61 -10.54 10.23
CA TYR A 23 -21.82 -12.00 10.32
C TYR A 23 -23.30 -12.26 10.01
N LEU A 24 -23.62 -12.21 8.72
CA LEU A 24 -24.78 -12.92 8.20
C LEU A 24 -24.24 -13.95 7.18
N ASP A 25 -24.60 -15.20 7.45
CA ASP A 25 -24.63 -16.33 6.53
C ASP A 25 -23.31 -17.00 6.11
N ALA A 26 -23.01 -18.17 6.70
CA ALA A 26 -23.10 -19.43 5.98
C ALA A 26 -22.64 -20.60 6.87
N LYS A 27 -23.54 -21.57 7.01
CA LYS A 27 -23.33 -22.88 7.60
C LYS A 27 -22.59 -23.77 6.60
N GLU A 28 -21.32 -24.10 6.86
CA GLU A 28 -20.73 -25.35 6.42
C GLU A 28 -19.63 -25.78 7.40
N ILE A 29 -19.77 -26.99 7.94
CA ILE A 29 -18.86 -27.57 8.93
C ILE A 29 -17.72 -28.21 8.14
N VAL A 30 -16.66 -27.47 7.90
CA VAL A 30 -15.35 -28.02 7.50
C VAL A 30 -14.42 -27.83 8.69
N GLU A 31 -13.80 -28.91 9.16
CA GLU A 31 -12.81 -28.85 10.23
C GLU A 31 -11.76 -27.78 9.91
N PRO A 32 -11.64 -26.73 10.75
CA PRO A 32 -10.64 -25.70 10.53
C PRO A 32 -9.29 -26.32 10.90
N ASP A 33 -8.54 -26.69 9.88
CA ASP A 33 -7.12 -26.98 10.02
C ASP A 33 -6.48 -25.76 10.69
N ARG A 34 -6.00 -25.94 11.94
CA ARG A 34 -5.61 -24.85 12.86
C ARG A 34 -4.43 -24.01 12.37
N GLN A 35 -3.91 -24.31 11.18
CA GLN A 35 -2.86 -23.55 10.49
C GLN A 35 -3.42 -22.59 9.41
N SER A 36 -4.69 -22.67 9.02
CA SER A 36 -5.28 -21.85 7.94
C SER A 36 -5.61 -20.41 8.36
N SER A 37 -6.11 -20.22 9.59
CA SER A 37 -6.55 -18.89 10.10
C SER A 37 -5.40 -17.88 10.25
N ASN A 38 -4.17 -18.35 10.45
CA ASN A 38 -2.99 -17.49 10.59
C ASN A 38 -2.29 -17.19 9.26
N GLN A 39 -2.68 -17.88 8.16
CA GLN A 39 -2.11 -17.69 6.83
C GLN A 39 -2.92 -16.70 5.99
N LEU A 40 -4.26 -16.69 6.11
CA LEU A 40 -5.14 -15.78 5.37
C LEU A 40 -4.83 -14.29 5.60
N GLY A 41 -4.68 -13.85 6.85
CA GLY A 41 -4.44 -12.43 7.15
C GLY A 41 -3.06 -11.90 6.76
N LYS A 42 -2.04 -12.77 6.72
CA LYS A 42 -0.67 -12.39 6.33
C LYS A 42 -0.50 -12.42 4.81
N THR A 43 -0.96 -13.50 4.16
CA THR A 43 -0.78 -13.64 2.71
C THR A 43 -1.59 -12.64 1.90
N ASP A 44 -2.83 -12.31 2.28
CA ASP A 44 -3.63 -11.38 1.49
C ASP A 44 -3.16 -9.93 1.62
N PHE A 45 -2.68 -9.52 2.80
CA PHE A 45 -2.09 -8.19 3.00
C PHE A 45 -0.73 -8.06 2.32
N ASP A 46 0.15 -9.07 2.48
CA ASP A 46 1.46 -9.08 1.81
C ASP A 46 1.27 -9.05 0.29
N ARG A 47 0.28 -9.78 -0.25
CA ARG A 47 -0.05 -9.76 -1.68
C ARG A 47 -0.66 -8.43 -2.14
N MET A 48 -1.50 -7.80 -1.33
CA MET A 48 -2.10 -6.50 -1.66
C MET A 48 -1.05 -5.38 -1.62
N ALA A 49 -0.18 -5.37 -0.62
CA ALA A 49 0.95 -4.46 -0.53
C ALA A 49 1.90 -4.61 -1.72
N ASP A 50 2.24 -5.85 -2.11
CA ASP A 50 3.06 -6.12 -3.29
C ASP A 50 2.41 -5.63 -4.59
N HIS A 51 1.08 -5.73 -4.70
CA HIS A 51 0.34 -5.26 -5.86
C HIS A 51 0.37 -3.73 -5.97
N GLU A 52 0.04 -3.02 -4.88
CA GLU A 52 0.02 -1.55 -4.87
C GLU A 52 1.42 -0.95 -5.09
N ILE A 53 2.45 -1.53 -4.47
CA ILE A 53 3.84 -1.10 -4.67
C ILE A 53 4.24 -1.29 -6.13
N ARG A 54 3.85 -2.40 -6.77
CA ARG A 54 4.16 -2.66 -8.18
C ARG A 54 3.53 -1.62 -9.11
N GLU A 55 2.26 -1.30 -8.92
CA GLU A 55 1.55 -0.30 -9.73
C GLU A 55 2.15 1.11 -9.54
N ASN A 56 2.52 1.45 -8.30
CA ASN A 56 3.17 2.74 -8.00
C ASN A 56 4.54 2.86 -8.68
N ILE A 57 5.33 1.79 -8.70
CA ILE A 57 6.63 1.77 -9.40
C ILE A 57 6.45 1.94 -10.91
N GLN A 58 5.41 1.34 -11.51
CA GLN A 58 5.11 1.54 -12.94
C GLN A 58 4.68 2.98 -13.24
N SER A 59 3.85 3.56 -12.37
CA SER A 59 3.45 4.96 -12.46
C SER A 59 4.66 5.89 -12.38
N LEU A 60 5.58 5.62 -11.45
CA LEU A 60 6.81 6.39 -11.30
C LEU A 60 7.72 6.30 -12.54
N ARG A 61 7.90 5.09 -13.11
CA ARG A 61 8.61 4.91 -14.39
C ARG A 61 8.04 5.82 -15.48
N THR A 62 6.72 5.81 -15.62
CA THR A 62 6.03 6.63 -16.63
C THR A 62 6.24 8.12 -16.40
N LEU A 63 6.16 8.58 -15.14
CA LEU A 63 6.40 9.98 -14.80
C LEU A 63 7.84 10.41 -15.08
N MET A 64 8.83 9.56 -14.78
CA MET A 64 10.23 9.86 -15.07
C MET A 64 10.50 9.96 -16.57
N ILE A 65 9.96 9.06 -17.38
CA ILE A 65 10.08 9.15 -18.85
C ILE A 65 9.46 10.47 -19.34
N LYS A 66 8.26 10.81 -18.86
CA LYS A 66 7.60 12.08 -19.22
C LYS A 66 8.41 13.29 -18.80
N LEU A 67 8.99 13.27 -17.61
CA LEU A 67 9.84 14.33 -17.09
C LEU A 67 11.06 14.54 -18.00
N TYR A 68 11.81 13.49 -18.29
CA TYR A 68 13.03 13.59 -19.09
C TYR A 68 12.77 13.97 -20.54
N LYS A 69 11.71 13.46 -21.16
CA LYS A 69 11.33 13.85 -22.52
C LYS A 69 10.85 15.29 -22.61
N ARG A 70 10.11 15.76 -21.60
CA ARG A 70 9.59 17.15 -21.58
C ARG A 70 10.66 18.15 -21.15
N ASN A 71 11.60 17.76 -20.31
CA ASN A 71 12.72 18.57 -19.89
C ASN A 71 14.06 17.83 -20.07
N PRO A 72 14.63 17.85 -21.30
CA PRO A 72 15.90 17.18 -21.58
C PRO A 72 17.09 17.73 -20.78
N SER A 73 16.97 18.94 -20.22
CA SER A 73 18.04 19.49 -19.38
C SER A 73 18.18 18.72 -18.06
N GLU A 74 17.09 18.17 -17.51
CA GLU A 74 17.13 17.32 -16.31
C GLU A 74 17.75 15.95 -16.60
N LEU A 75 17.48 15.39 -17.78
CA LEU A 75 18.10 14.14 -18.21
C LEU A 75 19.63 14.29 -18.26
N LYS A 76 20.12 15.38 -18.87
CA LYS A 76 21.56 15.69 -19.00
C LYS A 76 22.30 15.79 -17.67
N LYS A 77 21.62 16.10 -16.56
CA LYS A 77 22.23 16.12 -15.21
C LYS A 77 22.59 14.73 -14.71
N SER A 78 21.90 13.70 -15.21
CA SER A 78 22.08 12.32 -14.79
C SER A 78 22.85 11.49 -15.81
N THR A 79 22.53 11.65 -17.10
CA THR A 79 23.19 10.95 -18.21
C THR A 79 23.04 11.70 -19.53
N SER A 80 23.90 11.39 -20.51
CA SER A 80 23.74 11.82 -21.91
C SER A 80 22.97 10.82 -22.77
N ASP A 81 22.58 9.67 -22.21
CA ASP A 81 21.76 8.65 -22.86
C ASP A 81 20.27 9.02 -22.95
N ASP A 82 19.50 8.16 -23.62
CA ASP A 82 18.04 8.26 -23.77
C ASP A 82 17.29 8.13 -22.43
N ALA A 83 16.09 8.74 -22.36
CA ALA A 83 15.28 8.78 -21.14
C ALA A 83 14.91 7.38 -20.64
N GLU A 84 14.62 6.46 -21.56
CA GLU A 84 14.25 5.07 -21.27
C GLU A 84 15.41 4.31 -20.63
N LYS A 85 16.65 4.52 -21.09
CA LYS A 85 17.84 3.90 -20.50
C LYS A 85 18.09 4.41 -19.09
N MET A 86 17.96 5.72 -18.88
CA MET A 86 18.10 6.33 -17.55
C MET A 86 17.08 5.76 -16.57
N VAL A 87 15.81 5.69 -16.98
CA VAL A 87 14.75 5.13 -16.15
C VAL A 87 15.00 3.66 -15.85
N ASN A 88 15.41 2.86 -16.83
CA ASN A 88 15.76 1.47 -16.59
C ASN A 88 16.93 1.33 -15.60
N TRP A 89 17.96 2.17 -15.69
CA TRP A 89 19.08 2.17 -14.75
C TRP A 89 18.63 2.53 -13.31
N VAL A 90 17.70 3.47 -13.13
CA VAL A 90 17.21 3.82 -11.78
C VAL A 90 16.53 2.65 -11.09
N PHE A 91 15.67 1.92 -11.81
CA PHE A 91 14.88 0.84 -11.20
C PHE A 91 15.57 -0.53 -11.22
N ASN A 92 16.44 -0.77 -12.20
CA ASN A 92 16.99 -2.09 -12.48
C ASN A 92 18.53 -2.09 -12.52
N GLY A 93 19.17 -0.94 -12.30
CA GLY A 93 20.62 -0.81 -12.22
C GLY A 93 21.19 -1.50 -10.98
N ASN A 94 22.45 -1.92 -11.08
CA ASN A 94 23.17 -2.48 -9.96
C ASN A 94 23.70 -1.34 -9.07
N HIS A 95 23.03 -1.12 -7.93
CA HIS A 95 23.35 -0.04 -6.98
C HIS A 95 24.35 -0.49 -5.90
N ASN A 96 25.43 -1.17 -6.32
CA ASN A 96 26.49 -1.64 -5.41
C ASN A 96 27.47 -0.53 -5.04
#